data_AF-A0A554X1M9-F1
#
_entry.id   AF-A0A554X1M9-F1
#
_cell.length_a   1.000
_cell.length_b   1.000
_cell.length_c   1.000
_cell.angle_alpha   90.00
_cell.angle_beta   90.00
_cell.angle_gamma   90.00
#
_symmetry.space_group_name_H-M   'P 1'
#
loop_
_entity.id
_entity.type
_entity.pdbx_description
1 polymer ?
#
loop_
_entity_poly.entity_id
_entity_poly.type
_entity_poly.pdbx_seq_one_letter_code
_entity_poly.pdbx_strand_id
1 'polypeptide(L)'
;MKTVCRALGVARSHVHERHHRREDWRDARQGRTPAGDAQLLAEIREQIADLPSYGYRRACALVNLQRSAQGGTRVNPKRVYRVMAQAGLLLPKAARRRHGSRKHEGSVAVGRSDLRWCSDGLEIKCDSGQTVSATFTKESSLKNSFSRRP
;
A
#
# COMPACT_ATOMS: atom_id res chain seq x y z
N MET A 1 13.38 50.99 7.26
CA MET A 1 12.99 49.56 7.29
C MET A 1 12.09 49.15 8.47
N LYS A 2 12.07 49.83 9.63
CA LYS A 2 11.25 49.42 10.80
C LYS A 2 9.73 49.61 10.59
N THR A 3 9.32 50.72 10.00
CA THR A 3 7.91 51.06 9.69
C THR A 3 7.30 50.07 8.69
N VAL A 4 8.04 49.73 7.65
CA VAL A 4 7.63 48.75 6.63
C VAL A 4 7.43 47.35 7.23
N CYS A 5 8.37 46.87 8.06
CA CYS A 5 8.24 45.55 8.72
C CYS A 5 7.02 45.51 9.66
N ARG A 6 6.72 46.62 10.34
CA ARG A 6 5.60 46.72 11.28
C ARG A 6 4.24 46.76 10.56
N ALA A 7 4.15 47.48 9.45
CA ALA A 7 2.95 47.52 8.61
C ALA A 7 2.63 46.16 7.96
N LEU A 8 3.67 45.40 7.59
CA LEU A 8 3.55 44.06 6.99
C LEU A 8 3.43 42.93 8.02
N GLY A 9 3.52 43.22 9.32
CA GLY A 9 3.45 42.18 10.37
C GLY A 9 4.61 41.18 10.37
N VAL A 10 5.77 41.54 9.83
CA VAL A 10 6.93 40.64 9.68
C VAL A 10 8.08 41.05 10.60
N ALA A 11 8.83 40.06 11.09
CA ALA A 11 10.01 40.30 11.91
C ALA A 11 11.10 41.05 11.14
N ARG A 12 11.66 42.10 11.75
CA ARG A 12 12.73 42.92 11.14
C ARG A 12 13.98 42.10 10.81
N SER A 13 14.33 41.12 11.65
CA SER A 13 15.47 40.21 11.42
C SER A 13 15.27 39.38 10.15
N HIS A 14 14.07 38.85 9.92
CA HIS A 14 13.75 38.05 8.74
C HIS A 14 13.88 38.86 7.44
N VAL A 15 13.40 40.11 7.43
CA VAL A 15 13.52 41.00 6.26
C VAL A 15 14.97 41.42 6.04
N HIS A 16 15.71 41.70 7.13
CA HIS A 16 17.12 42.02 7.08
C HIS A 16 17.94 40.86 6.51
N GLU A 17 17.73 39.64 6.99
CA GLU A 17 18.34 38.43 6.44
C GLU A 17 17.99 38.25 4.96
N ARG A 18 16.71 38.40 4.57
CA ARG A 18 16.33 38.28 3.16
C ARG A 18 17.00 39.31 2.26
N HIS A 19 17.13 40.55 2.72
CA HIS A 19 17.74 41.64 1.96
C HIS A 19 19.25 41.47 1.80
N HIS A 20 19.94 40.87 2.78
CA HIS A 20 21.38 40.67 2.74
C HIS A 20 21.79 39.28 2.24
N ARG A 21 20.81 38.47 1.77
CA ARG A 21 21.13 37.22 1.08
C ARG A 21 21.88 37.54 -0.19
N ARG A 22 22.93 36.77 -0.42
CA ARG A 22 23.63 36.75 -1.71
C ARG A 22 22.67 36.23 -2.79
N GLU A 23 22.88 36.63 -4.03
CA GLU A 23 22.04 36.21 -5.17
C GLU A 23 22.08 34.69 -5.42
N ASP A 24 23.16 34.03 -5.01
CA ASP A 24 23.32 32.57 -5.06
C ASP A 24 22.62 31.83 -3.90
N TRP A 25 21.99 32.56 -2.97
CA TRP A 25 21.32 31.95 -1.83
C TRP A 25 20.14 31.08 -2.29
N ARG A 26 20.17 29.81 -1.89
CA ARG A 26 19.08 28.85 -2.10
C ARG A 26 18.53 28.39 -0.76
N ASP A 27 17.20 28.30 -0.66
CA ASP A 27 16.55 27.76 0.52
C ASP A 27 16.91 26.27 0.64
N ALA A 28 17.61 25.88 1.70
CA ALA A 28 17.96 24.47 1.95
C ALA A 28 16.74 23.53 2.01
N ARG A 29 15.54 24.07 2.27
CA ARG A 29 14.27 23.33 2.23
C ARG A 29 13.77 23.10 0.81
N GLN A 30 14.11 23.99 -0.13
CA GLN A 30 13.72 23.93 -1.54
C GLN A 30 14.95 23.59 -2.38
N GLY A 31 15.24 22.31 -2.54
CA GLY A 31 16.40 21.90 -3.33
C GLY A 31 16.99 20.55 -3.01
N ARG A 32 16.33 19.71 -2.20
CA ARG A 32 16.72 18.31 -2.05
C ARG A 32 16.31 17.53 -3.30
N THR A 33 16.86 17.89 -4.46
CA THR A 33 16.97 16.98 -5.59
C THR A 33 18.04 15.98 -5.18
N PRO A 34 17.67 14.75 -4.79
CA PRO A 34 18.65 13.78 -4.35
C PRO A 34 19.50 13.39 -5.56
N ALA A 35 20.81 13.61 -5.42
CA ALA A 35 21.78 13.23 -6.43
C ALA A 35 21.68 11.73 -6.75
N GLY A 36 21.81 11.38 -8.03
CA GLY A 36 21.87 10.00 -8.49
C GLY A 36 20.52 9.28 -8.64
N ASP A 37 19.39 9.99 -8.67
CA ASP A 37 18.08 9.37 -8.99
C ASP A 37 18.05 8.82 -10.43
N ALA A 38 18.77 9.44 -11.37
CA ALA A 38 18.92 8.94 -12.74
C ALA A 38 19.67 7.59 -12.80
N GLN A 39 20.76 7.46 -12.04
CA GLN A 39 21.52 6.21 -11.94
C GLN A 39 20.68 5.11 -11.28
N LEU A 40 19.98 5.44 -10.19
CA LEU A 40 19.06 4.51 -9.53
C LEU A 40 17.93 4.06 -10.48
N LEU A 41 17.41 4.96 -11.31
CA LEU A 41 16.39 4.62 -12.30
C LEU A 41 16.93 3.62 -13.35
N ALA A 42 18.18 3.77 -13.79
CA ALA A 42 18.81 2.84 -14.72
C ALA A 42 18.95 1.44 -14.10
N GLU A 43 19.45 1.34 -12.86
CA GLU A 43 19.54 0.08 -12.11
C GLU A 43 18.16 -0.57 -11.92
N ILE A 44 17.14 0.22 -11.59
CA ILE A 44 15.77 -0.29 -11.45
C ILE A 44 15.25 -0.83 -12.79
N ARG A 45 15.53 -0.13 -13.91
CA ARG A 45 15.11 -0.58 -15.24
C ARG A 45 15.80 -1.87 -15.65
N GLU A 46 17.08 -2.04 -15.34
CA GLU A 46 17.81 -3.29 -15.56
C GLU A 46 17.13 -4.45 -14.81
N GLN A 47 16.83 -4.27 -13.52
CA GLN A 47 16.22 -5.31 -12.69
C GLN A 47 14.75 -5.62 -13.03
N ILE A 48 14.01 -4.64 -13.58
CA ILE A 48 12.60 -4.82 -13.97
C ILE A 48 12.46 -5.32 -15.41
N ALA A 49 13.47 -5.13 -16.27
CA ALA A 49 13.44 -5.59 -17.66
C ALA A 49 13.11 -7.08 -17.76
N ASP A 50 13.65 -7.90 -16.85
CA ASP A 50 13.40 -9.34 -16.83
C ASP A 50 11.97 -9.68 -16.38
N LEU A 51 11.36 -8.90 -15.48
CA LEU A 51 10.01 -9.15 -14.95
C LEU A 51 9.23 -7.84 -14.66
N PRO A 52 8.42 -7.34 -15.63
CA PRO A 52 7.65 -6.11 -15.48
C PRO A 52 6.53 -6.21 -14.42
N SER A 53 6.23 -7.42 -13.92
CA SER A 53 5.26 -7.66 -12.84
C SER A 53 5.80 -7.31 -11.45
N TYR A 54 7.03 -6.83 -11.32
CA TYR A 54 7.64 -6.54 -10.02
C TYR A 54 7.24 -5.17 -9.49
N GLY A 55 6.63 -5.18 -8.30
CA GLY A 55 6.34 -3.96 -7.56
C GLY A 55 7.59 -3.35 -6.94
N TYR A 56 7.51 -2.07 -6.57
CA TYR A 56 8.66 -1.29 -6.10
C TYR A 56 9.43 -1.91 -4.91
N ARG A 57 8.74 -2.65 -4.03
CA ARG A 57 9.41 -3.33 -2.90
C ARG A 57 10.35 -4.43 -3.39
N ARG A 58 9.95 -5.18 -4.42
CA ARG A 58 10.76 -6.27 -4.98
C ARG A 58 11.90 -5.69 -5.81
N ALA A 59 11.63 -4.68 -6.63
CA ALA A 59 12.68 -3.91 -7.31
C ALA A 59 13.73 -3.36 -6.33
N CYS A 60 13.30 -2.78 -5.21
CA CYS A 60 14.20 -2.29 -4.16
C CYS A 60 15.08 -3.41 -3.57
N ALA A 61 14.53 -4.61 -3.36
CA ALA A 61 15.28 -5.73 -2.82
C ALA A 61 16.37 -6.19 -3.80
N LEU A 62 16.04 -6.30 -5.09
CA LEU A 62 16.98 -6.70 -6.14
C LEU A 62 18.10 -5.68 -6.33
N VAL A 63 17.76 -4.40 -6.43
CA VAL A 63 18.76 -3.31 -6.49
C VAL A 63 19.69 -3.35 -5.28
N ASN A 64 19.14 -3.54 -4.07
CA ASN A 64 19.96 -3.63 -2.87
C ASN A 64 20.84 -4.89 -2.81
N LEU A 65 20.39 -5.99 -3.40
CA LEU A 65 21.18 -7.21 -3.51
C LEU A 65 22.35 -7.01 -4.47
N GLN A 66 22.09 -6.47 -5.67
CA GLN A 66 23.12 -6.15 -6.67
C GLN A 66 24.15 -5.15 -6.11
N ARG A 67 23.69 -4.07 -5.46
CA ARG A 67 24.58 -3.11 -4.81
C ARG A 67 25.40 -3.74 -3.70
N SER A 68 24.81 -4.60 -2.87
CA SER A 68 25.54 -5.28 -1.80
C SER A 68 26.66 -6.17 -2.34
N ALA A 69 26.43 -6.86 -3.47
CA ALA A 69 27.46 -7.66 -4.13
C ALA A 69 28.62 -6.79 -4.68
N GLN A 70 28.32 -5.55 -5.06
CA GLN A 70 29.29 -4.57 -5.55
C GLN A 70 29.87 -3.67 -4.45
N GLY A 71 29.57 -3.93 -3.17
CA GLY A 71 30.03 -3.10 -2.04
C GLY A 71 29.36 -1.72 -1.92
N GLY A 72 28.28 -1.48 -2.68
CA GLY A 72 27.54 -0.23 -2.70
C GLY A 72 26.57 -0.04 -1.53
N THR A 73 26.15 1.21 -1.31
CA THR A 73 25.20 1.56 -0.25
C THR A 73 23.78 1.15 -0.59
N ARG A 74 23.08 0.56 0.39
CA ARG A 74 21.65 0.23 0.29
C ARG A 74 20.79 1.47 0.08
N VAL A 75 19.79 1.33 -0.76
CA VAL A 75 18.78 2.33 -1.09
C VAL A 75 17.56 2.14 -0.21
N ASN A 76 17.03 3.26 0.30
CA ASN A 76 15.78 3.28 1.06
C ASN A 76 14.59 2.96 0.13
N PRO A 77 13.69 2.04 0.49
CA PRO A 77 12.49 1.72 -0.29
C PRO A 77 11.60 2.94 -0.61
N LYS A 78 11.56 3.95 0.25
CA LYS A 78 10.83 5.21 -0.02
C LYS A 78 11.41 5.99 -1.20
N ARG A 79 12.75 5.97 -1.36
CA ARG A 79 13.43 6.60 -2.49
C ARG A 79 13.13 5.86 -3.79
N VAL A 80 13.20 4.53 -3.77
CA VAL A 80 12.82 3.68 -4.92
C VAL A 80 11.38 3.94 -5.33
N TYR A 81 10.46 3.99 -4.36
CA TYR A 81 9.05 4.32 -4.63
C TYR A 81 8.90 5.66 -5.36
N ARG A 82 9.54 6.72 -4.85
CA ARG A 82 9.46 8.05 -5.47
C ARG A 82 10.02 8.06 -6.89
N VAL A 83 11.19 7.46 -7.11
CA VAL A 83 11.83 7.38 -8.43
C VAL A 83 10.96 6.60 -9.41
N MET A 84 10.43 5.44 -9.01
CA MET A 84 9.52 4.66 -9.85
C MET A 84 8.21 5.39 -10.13
N ALA A 85 7.67 6.12 -9.15
CA ALA A 85 6.46 6.93 -9.33
C ALA A 85 6.68 8.04 -10.37
N GLN A 86 7.78 8.78 -10.26
CA GLN A 86 8.16 9.83 -11.21
C GLN A 86 8.41 9.29 -12.62
N ALA A 87 8.90 8.06 -12.73
CA ALA A 87 9.15 7.39 -14.01
C ALA A 87 7.93 6.61 -14.56
N GLY A 88 6.78 6.61 -13.86
CA GLY A 88 5.60 5.86 -14.30
C GLY A 88 5.72 4.34 -14.26
N LEU A 89 6.64 3.80 -13.44
CA LEU A 89 6.96 2.36 -13.36
C LEU A 89 6.21 1.62 -12.24
N LEU A 90 5.27 2.27 -11.56
CA LEU A 90 4.50 1.61 -10.50
C LEU A 90 3.42 0.72 -11.10
N LEU A 91 3.27 -0.47 -10.52
CA LEU A 91 2.19 -1.38 -10.88
C LEU A 91 0.82 -0.71 -10.65
N PRO A 92 -0.12 -0.87 -11.58
CA PRO A 92 -1.48 -0.40 -11.39
C PRO A 92 -2.08 -1.10 -10.17
N LYS A 93 -2.76 -0.32 -9.33
CA LYS A 93 -3.50 -0.87 -8.19
C LYS A 93 -4.62 -1.75 -8.74
N ALA A 94 -4.60 -3.04 -8.38
CA ALA A 94 -5.67 -3.95 -8.75
C ALA A 94 -7.04 -3.36 -8.33
N ALA A 95 -8.00 -3.41 -9.24
CA ALA A 95 -9.36 -2.99 -8.94
C ALA A 95 -9.86 -3.77 -7.72
N ARG A 96 -10.35 -3.07 -6.70
CA ARG A 96 -10.94 -3.70 -5.52
C ARG A 96 -12.10 -4.55 -6.03
N ARG A 97 -12.00 -5.89 -5.90
CA ARG A 97 -13.14 -6.76 -6.21
C ARG A 97 -14.33 -6.21 -5.45
N ARG A 98 -15.38 -5.79 -6.16
CA ARG A 98 -16.69 -5.62 -5.53
C ARG A 98 -17.01 -7.00 -4.97
N HIS A 99 -17.11 -7.12 -3.65
CA HIS A 99 -17.74 -8.30 -3.06
C HIS A 99 -19.08 -8.44 -3.76
N GLY A 100 -19.26 -9.53 -4.50
CA GLY A 100 -20.52 -9.79 -5.20
C GLY A 100 -21.60 -9.91 -4.14
N SER A 101 -22.41 -8.87 -3.98
CA SER A 101 -23.55 -8.86 -3.06
C SER A 101 -24.73 -9.64 -3.64
N ARG A 102 -24.47 -10.78 -4.31
CA ARG A 102 -25.54 -11.73 -4.60
C ARG A 102 -25.97 -12.34 -3.27
N LYS A 103 -26.80 -11.58 -2.55
CA LYS A 103 -27.62 -12.12 -1.48
C LYS A 103 -28.48 -13.18 -2.15
N HIS A 104 -28.34 -14.41 -1.70
CA HIS A 104 -29.22 -15.49 -2.13
C HIS A 104 -30.63 -15.17 -1.61
N GLU A 105 -31.57 -14.86 -2.50
CA GLU A 105 -32.98 -14.60 -2.15
C GLU A 105 -33.82 -15.87 -2.03
N GLY A 106 -33.27 -17.04 -2.34
CA GLY A 106 -34.00 -18.30 -2.23
C GLY A 106 -34.25 -18.70 -0.78
N SER A 107 -35.44 -19.21 -0.50
CA SER A 107 -35.73 -19.93 0.75
C SER A 107 -35.21 -21.36 0.65
N VAL A 108 -34.39 -21.77 1.62
CA VAL A 108 -33.77 -23.12 1.70
C VAL A 108 -34.35 -23.87 2.90
N ALA A 109 -35.67 -23.89 3.04
CA ALA A 109 -36.36 -24.60 4.11
C ALA A 109 -37.38 -25.61 3.53
N VAL A 110 -37.48 -26.79 4.14
CA VAL A 110 -38.46 -27.82 3.81
C VAL A 110 -39.52 -27.96 4.89
N GLY A 111 -40.75 -28.29 4.49
CA GLY A 111 -41.94 -28.24 5.34
C GLY A 111 -42.07 -29.35 6.40
N ARG A 112 -41.20 -30.35 6.39
CA ARG A 112 -41.19 -31.47 7.34
C ARG A 112 -39.75 -31.85 7.69
N SER A 113 -39.58 -32.53 8.81
CA SER A 113 -38.28 -33.01 9.23
C SER A 113 -37.72 -34.11 8.31
N ASP A 114 -36.41 -34.31 8.36
CA ASP A 114 -35.64 -35.36 7.67
C ASP A 114 -35.69 -35.33 6.14
N LEU A 115 -36.22 -34.27 5.53
CA LEU A 115 -36.33 -34.16 4.07
C LEU A 115 -35.11 -33.52 3.39
N ARG A 116 -34.32 -32.73 4.13
CA ARG A 116 -33.16 -32.04 3.56
C ARG A 116 -32.07 -31.80 4.59
N TRP A 117 -30.85 -32.15 4.22
CA TRP A 117 -29.65 -32.01 5.05
C TRP A 117 -28.64 -31.12 4.32
N CYS A 118 -28.01 -30.20 5.04
CA CYS A 118 -26.89 -29.40 4.55
C CYS A 118 -25.61 -29.88 5.23
N SER A 119 -24.62 -30.29 4.45
CA SER A 119 -23.27 -30.49 4.96
C SER A 119 -22.52 -29.17 4.99
N ASP A 120 -21.76 -28.94 6.05
CA ASP A 120 -20.85 -27.80 6.17
C ASP A 120 -19.52 -28.25 6.79
N GLY A 121 -18.47 -27.49 6.50
CA GLY A 121 -17.12 -27.71 6.98
C GLY A 121 -16.65 -26.53 7.82
N LEU A 122 -16.09 -26.81 9.00
CA LEU A 122 -15.49 -25.81 9.87
C LEU A 122 -14.01 -26.14 10.08
N GLU A 123 -13.15 -25.16 9.82
CA GLU A 123 -11.73 -25.24 10.16
C GLU A 123 -11.43 -24.30 11.32
N ILE A 124 -10.91 -24.85 12.40
CA ILE A 124 -10.48 -24.09 13.58
C ILE A 124 -8.96 -24.15 13.64
N LYS A 125 -8.33 -22.98 13.52
CA LYS A 125 -6.89 -22.84 13.76
C LYS A 125 -6.64 -22.79 15.26
N CYS A 126 -5.84 -23.73 15.76
CA CYS A 126 -5.43 -23.78 17.16
C CYS A 126 -4.16 -22.95 17.38
N ASP A 127 -3.98 -22.44 18.59
CA ASP A 127 -2.77 -21.70 18.99
C ASP A 127 -1.50 -22.56 18.95
N SER A 128 -1.66 -23.90 18.95
CA SER A 128 -0.58 -24.86 18.72
C SER A 128 -0.06 -24.88 17.27
N GLY A 129 -0.66 -24.12 16.36
CA GLY A 129 -0.34 -24.12 14.93
C GLY A 129 -0.99 -25.25 14.13
N GLN A 130 -1.68 -26.17 14.79
CA GLN A 130 -2.49 -27.21 14.14
C GLN A 130 -3.84 -26.64 13.67
N THR A 131 -4.41 -27.24 12.63
CA THR A 131 -5.77 -26.91 12.16
C THR A 131 -6.66 -28.13 12.35
N VAL A 132 -7.75 -27.96 13.09
CA VAL A 132 -8.78 -28.98 13.26
C VAL A 132 -9.89 -28.70 12.26
N SER A 133 -10.10 -29.63 11.34
CA SER A 133 -11.18 -29.58 10.36
C SER A 133 -12.30 -30.53 10.79
N ALA A 134 -13.52 -30.02 10.91
CA ALA A 134 -14.71 -30.80 11.21
C ALA A 134 -15.71 -30.67 10.07
N THR A 135 -16.37 -31.76 9.70
CA THR A 135 -17.52 -31.75 8.80
C THR A 135 -18.75 -32.19 9.58
N PHE A 136 -19.86 -31.50 9.40
CA PHE A 136 -21.10 -31.84 10.06
C PHE A 136 -22.26 -31.68 9.08
N THR A 137 -23.35 -32.38 9.36
CA THR A 137 -24.58 -32.27 8.61
C THR A 137 -25.68 -31.69 9.49
N LYS A 138 -26.48 -30.79 8.94
CA LYS A 138 -27.59 -30.15 9.64
C LYS A 138 -28.88 -30.31 8.85
N GLU A 139 -29.90 -30.79 9.54
CA GLU A 139 -31.25 -30.84 9.01
C GLU A 139 -31.80 -29.42 8.74
N SER A 140 -32.46 -29.24 7.59
CA SER A 140 -32.95 -27.95 7.09
C SER A 140 -34.46 -27.78 7.32
N SER A 141 -34.93 -27.90 8.56
CA SER A 141 -36.34 -27.67 8.90
C SER A 141 -36.70 -26.17 8.96
N LEU A 142 -37.99 -25.84 8.80
CA LEU A 142 -38.59 -24.49 8.78
C LEU A 142 -38.22 -23.54 9.93
N LYS A 143 -37.46 -23.98 10.93
CA LYS A 143 -37.09 -23.17 12.10
C LYS A 143 -35.96 -22.16 11.86
N ASN A 144 -35.26 -22.20 10.73
CA ASN A 144 -34.23 -21.22 10.40
C ASN A 144 -34.67 -20.26 9.29
N SER A 145 -35.66 -19.41 9.56
CA SER A 145 -35.76 -18.13 8.86
C SER A 145 -34.56 -17.26 9.27
N PHE A 146 -33.45 -17.35 8.54
CA PHE A 146 -32.31 -16.45 8.71
C PHE A 146 -32.64 -15.07 8.11
N SER A 147 -33.65 -14.38 8.68
CA SER A 147 -33.85 -12.96 8.40
C SER A 147 -32.88 -12.17 9.27
N ARG A 148 -31.73 -11.80 8.72
CA ARG A 148 -30.95 -10.70 9.32
C ARG A 148 -31.70 -9.40 9.01
N ARG A 149 -32.31 -8.81 10.04
CA ARG A 149 -32.82 -7.43 10.00
C ARG A 149 -31.67 -6.48 9.63
N PRO A 150 -31.96 -5.36 8.92
CA PRO A 150 -30.96 -4.43 8.41
C PRO A 150 -30.02 -3.87 9.48
#